data_AF-A0A520F2K9-F1
#
_entry.id   AF-A0A520F2K9-F1
#
_cell.length_a   1.000
_cell.length_b   1.000
_cell.length_c   1.000
_cell.angle_alpha   90.00
_cell.angle_beta   90.00
_cell.angle_gamma   90.00
#
_symmetry.space_group_name_H-M   'P 1'
#
loop_
_entity.id
_entity.type
_entity.pdbx_description
1 polymer ?
#
loop_
_entity_poly.entity_id
_entity_poly.type
_entity_poly.pdbx_seq_one_letter_code
_entity_poly.pdbx_strand_id
1 'polypeptide(L)' 'MNSISTPDTLHVGLTSWAQRYPDRVSLTCEDESVTYEELLGRSLRVAGALDELGVGPHHRV' A
#
# COMPACT_ATOMS: atom_id res chain seq x y z
N MET A 1 4.05 -27.33 1.42
CA MET A 1 3.63 -26.23 2.33
C MET A 1 4.68 -25.14 2.23
N ASN A 2 4.49 -23.93 1.73
CA ASN A 2 3.32 -23.05 1.68
C ASN A 2 3.44 -22.17 0.42
N SER A 3 2.61 -22.39 -0.61
CA SER A 3 2.59 -21.52 -1.80
C SER A 3 1.85 -20.25 -1.43
N ILE A 4 2.58 -19.24 -0.98
CA ILE A 4 2.06 -17.88 -0.91
C ILE A 4 1.86 -17.48 -2.38
N SER A 5 0.61 -17.42 -2.85
CA SER A 5 0.32 -16.82 -4.15
C SER A 5 0.70 -15.34 -4.04
N THR A 6 1.96 -15.03 -4.38
CA THR A 6 2.47 -13.67 -4.33
C THR A 6 1.59 -12.84 -5.26
N PRO A 7 0.94 -11.78 -4.76
CA PRO A 7 0.24 -10.87 -5.66
C PRO A 7 1.25 -10.34 -6.68
N ASP A 8 0.85 -10.25 -7.96
CA ASP A 8 1.72 -9.85 -9.08
C ASP A 8 2.49 -8.55 -8.82
N THR A 9 2.00 -7.72 -7.89
CA THR A 9 2.67 -6.52 -7.39
C THR A 9 2.38 -6.28 -5.91
N LEU A 10 3.27 -5.53 -5.24
CA LEU A 10 3.12 -5.16 -3.83
C LEU A 10 1.82 -4.38 -3.55
N HIS A 11 1.40 -3.50 -4.47
CA HIS A 11 0.18 -2.70 -4.28
C HIS A 11 -1.10 -3.56 -4.26
N VAL A 12 -1.12 -4.67 -5.02
CA VAL A 12 -2.24 -5.63 -4.99
C VAL A 12 -2.30 -6.35 -3.63
N GLY A 13 -1.14 -6.72 -3.08
CA GLY A 13 -1.06 -7.29 -1.73
C GLY A 13 -1.58 -6.33 -0.67
N LEU A 14 -1.11 -5.08 -0.70
CA LEU A 14 -1.54 -4.04 0.23
C LEU A 14 -3.06 -3.84 0.20
N THR A 15 -3.63 -3.76 -1.01
CA THR A 15 -5.09 -3.61 -1.20
C THR A 15 -5.84 -4.79 -0.60
N SER A 16 -5.36 -6.02 -0.79
CA SER A 16 -5.98 -7.21 -0.21
C SER A 16 -5.94 -7.21 1.33
N TRP A 17 -4.83 -6.77 1.93
CA TRP A 17 -4.72 -6.65 3.39
C TRP A 17 -5.65 -5.56 3.94
N ALA A 18 -5.72 -4.40 3.30
CA ALA A 18 -6.63 -3.32 3.69
C ALA A 18 -8.11 -3.72 3.60
N GLN A 19 -8.49 -4.52 2.59
CA GLN A 19 -9.85 -5.05 2.49
C GLN A 19 -10.17 -6.10 3.57
N ARG A 20 -9.20 -6.95 3.91
CA ARG A 20 -9.41 -8.04 4.89
C ARG A 20 -9.31 -7.57 6.33
N TYR A 21 -8.48 -6.57 6.61
CA TYR A 21 -8.14 -6.11 7.95
C TYR A 21 -7.94 -4.59 7.99
N PRO A 22 -8.97 -3.78 7.70
CA PRO A 22 -8.84 -2.32 7.57
C PRO A 22 -8.30 -1.67 8.84
N ASP A 23 -8.85 -2.04 10.01
CA ASP A 23 -8.50 -1.45 11.32
C ASP A 23 -7.21 -2.02 11.93
N ARG A 24 -6.56 -2.99 11.30
CA ARG A 24 -5.34 -3.60 11.85
C ARG A 24 -4.16 -2.68 11.63
N VAL A 25 -3.39 -2.43 12.68
CA VAL A 25 -2.13 -1.66 12.60
C VAL A 25 -1.17 -2.33 11.63
N SER A 26 -0.72 -1.57 10.64
CA SER A 26 0.23 -1.99 9.60
C SER A 26 1.64 -1.51 9.91
N LEU A 27 1.77 -0.24 10.32
CA LEU A 27 3.03 0.40 10.64
C LEU A 27 2.89 1.18 11.96
N THR A 28 3.98 1.19 12.73
CA THR A 28 4.14 2.04 13.89
C THR A 28 5.47 2.77 13.76
N CYS A 29 5.46 4.08 13.91
CA CYS A 29 6.63 4.93 13.88
C CYS A 29 6.55 5.84 15.11
N GLU A 30 7.49 5.66 16.03
CA GLU A 30 7.45 6.34 17.33
C GLU A 30 6.10 6.11 18.03
N ASP A 31 5.37 7.18 18.35
CA ASP A 31 4.05 7.13 19.00
C ASP A 31 2.87 7.09 18.00
N GLU A 32 3.12 7.18 16.68
CA GLU A 32 2.07 7.09 15.67
C GLU A 32 1.92 5.66 15.15
N SER A 33 0.68 5.19 15.09
CA SER A 33 0.32 3.91 14.45
C SER A 33 -0.65 4.15 13.30
N VAL A 34 -0.41 3.47 12.19
CA VAL A 34 -1.19 3.60 10.95
C VAL A 34 -1.78 2.24 10.61
N THR A 35 -3.08 2.21 10.34
CA THR A 35 -3.79 0.98 9.95
C THR A 35 -3.56 0.64 8.48
N TYR A 36 -3.93 -0.57 8.05
CA TYR A 36 -3.83 -0.94 6.63
C TYR A 36 -4.70 -0.06 5.72
N GLU A 37 -5.89 0.34 6.18
CA GLU A 37 -6.75 1.27 5.43
C GLU A 37 -6.08 2.65 5.28
N GLU A 38 -5.58 3.19 6.39
CA GLU A 38 -4.95 4.51 6.41
C GLU A 38 -3.65 4.52 5.57
N LEU A 39 -2.86 3.45 5.65
CA LEU A 39 -1.67 3.28 4.83
C LEU A 39 -2.02 3.25 3.34
N LEU A 40 -3.02 2.46 2.94
CA LEU A 40 -3.47 2.39 1.55
C LEU A 40 -3.97 3.75 1.05
N GLY A 41 -4.77 4.46 1.86
CA GLY A 41 -5.26 5.80 1.53
C GLY A 41 -4.12 6.79 1.31
N ARG A 42 -3.11 6.79 2.19
CA ARG A 42 -1.90 7.63 2.04
C ARG A 42 -1.11 7.25 0.78
N SER A 43 -0.93 5.96 0.50
CA SER A 43 -0.25 5.47 -0.70
C SER A 43 -0.97 5.86 -2.00
N LEU A 44 -2.30 5.74 -2.05
CA LEU A 44 -3.10 6.13 -3.21
C LEU A 44 -3.05 7.63 -3.48
N ARG A 45 -2.97 8.46 -2.43
CA ARG A 45 -2.77 9.91 -2.59
C ARG A 45 -1.44 10.22 -3.27
N VAL A 46 -0.36 9.57 -2.85
CA VAL A 46 0.96 9.73 -3.50
C VAL A 46 0.91 9.23 -4.93
N ALA A 47 0.30 8.06 -5.17
CA ALA A 47 0.17 7.51 -6.51
C ALA A 47 -0.58 8.45 -7.46
N GLY A 48 -1.69 9.07 -7.01
CA GLY A 48 -2.42 10.06 -7.78
C GLY A 48 -1.57 11.29 -8.13
N ALA A 49 -0.84 11.83 -7.16
CA ALA A 49 0.06 12.96 -7.41
C ALA A 49 1.19 12.61 -8.39
N LEU A 50 1.73 11.39 -8.33
CA LEU A 50 2.75 10.91 -9.26
C LEU A 50 2.19 10.69 -10.67
N ASP A 51 0.96 10.19 -10.78
CA ASP A 51 0.25 10.04 -12.06
C ASP A 51 0.03 11.40 -12.73
N GLU A 52 -0.40 12.41 -11.95
CA GLU A 52 -0.54 13.79 -12.44
C GLU A 52 0.79 14.40 -12.93
N LEU A 53 1.92 13.96 -12.36
CA LEU A 53 3.27 14.34 -12.80
C LEU A 53 3.76 13.51 -14.00
N GLY A 54 2.99 12.56 -14.50
CA GLY A 54 3.33 11.71 -15.64
C GLY A 54 4.31 10.58 -15.31
N VAL A 55 4.40 10.17 -14.05
CA VAL A 55 5.27 9.07 -13.62
C VAL A 55 4.65 7.72 -14.00
N GLY A 56 5.35 6.96 -14.85
CA GLY A 56 4.91 5.64 -15.30
C GLY A 56 5.78 4.49 -14.80
N PRO A 57 5.44 3.24 -15.17
CA PRO A 57 6.29 2.08 -14.90
C PRO A 57 7.73 2.32 -15.40
N HIS A 58 8.71 1.86 -14.61
CA HIS A 58 10.15 2.05 -14.85
C HIS A 58 10.70 3.47 -14.57
N HIS A 59 9.86 4.43 -14.18
CA HIS A 59 10.36 5.68 -13.63
C HIS A 59 10.81 5.49 -12.18
N ARG A 60 11.83 6.24 -11.77
CA ARG A 60 12.36 6.25 -10.41
C ARG A 60 11.98 7.56 -9.72
N VAL A 61 11.42 7.44 -8.53
CA VAL A 61 11.04 8.55 -7.63
C VAL A 61 11.76 8.42 -6.30
#